data_AF-A0A920B3E7-F1
#
_entry.id   AF-A0A920B3E7-F1
#
_cell.length_a   1.000
_cell.length_b   1.000
_cell.length_c   1.000
_cell.angle_alpha   90.00
_cell.angle_beta   90.00
_cell.angle_gamma   90.00
#
_symmetry.space_group_name_H-M   'P 1'
#
loop_
_entity.id
_entity.type
_entity.pdbx_description
1 polymer ?
#
loop_
_entity_poly.entity_id
_entity_poly.type
_entity_poly.pdbx_seq_one_letter_code
_entity_poly.pdbx_strand_id
1 'polypeptide(L)' 'MMVVDGSAGCYVWPEDRVLIRRSDHPVRFVRLADHEFFQVLRNKLGWGLPHIAKPERE' A
#
# COMPACT_ATOMS: atom_id res chain seq x y z
N MET A 1 -16.67 12.13 -0.28
CA MET A 1 -16.09 11.79 1.03
C MET A 1 -14.64 11.38 0.80
N MET A 2 -13.70 11.99 1.48
CA MET A 2 -12.28 11.59 1.46
C MET A 2 -12.03 10.64 2.63
N VAL A 3 -11.25 9.59 2.39
CA VAL A 3 -10.82 8.64 3.44
C VAL A 3 -9.31 8.51 3.41
N VAL A 4 -8.68 8.62 4.57
CA VAL A 4 -7.23 8.46 4.79
C VAL A 4 -7.00 7.11 5.45
N ASP A 5 -6.07 6.32 4.91
CA ASP A 5 -5.70 4.97 5.37
C ASP A 5 -6.89 4.01 5.58
N GLY A 6 -7.98 4.21 4.83
CA GLY A 6 -9.18 3.38 4.91
C GLY A 6 -10.00 3.53 6.21
N SER A 7 -9.66 4.47 7.10
CA SER A 7 -10.30 4.60 8.42
C SER A 7 -10.73 6.02 8.78
N ALA A 8 -9.91 7.04 8.48
CA ALA A 8 -10.22 8.42 8.85
C ALA A 8 -10.93 9.15 7.70
N GLY A 9 -12.19 9.54 7.92
CA GLY A 9 -13.02 10.19 6.90
C GLY A 9 -13.17 11.70 7.11
N CYS A 10 -13.28 12.46 6.02
CA CYS A 10 -13.80 13.83 6.04
C CYS A 10 -14.70 14.12 4.83
N TYR A 11 -15.58 15.11 4.96
CA TYR A 11 -16.37 15.61 3.85
C TYR A 11 -15.53 16.54 2.97
N VAL A 12 -15.80 16.49 1.67
CA VAL A 12 -15.18 17.36 0.65
C VAL A 12 -16.32 17.75 -0.28
N TRP A 13 -16.51 19.05 -0.46
CA TRP A 13 -17.54 19.64 -1.31
C TRP A 13 -17.02 19.82 -2.75
N PRO A 14 -17.91 19.97 -3.75
CA PRO A 14 -17.50 20.14 -5.15
C PRO A 14 -16.53 21.32 -5.39
N GLU A 15 -16.62 22.38 -4.59
CA GLU A 15 -15.82 23.59 -4.71
C GLU A 15 -14.46 23.48 -3.99
N ASP A 16 -14.29 22.48 -3.14
CA ASP A 16 -13.07 22.28 -2.37
C ASP A 16 -11.91 21.84 -3.27
N ARG A 17 -10.69 22.21 -2.86
CA ARG A 17 -9.46 21.72 -3.46
C ARG A 17 -8.68 20.92 -2.44
N VAL A 18 -8.42 19.65 -2.75
CA VAL A 18 -7.61 18.77 -1.90
C VAL A 18 -6.14 18.94 -2.26
N LEU A 19 -5.33 19.36 -1.29
CA LEU A 19 -3.88 19.50 -1.43
C LEU A 19 -3.18 18.42 -0.61
N ILE A 20 -2.35 17.61 -1.28
CA ILE A 20 -1.55 16.56 -0.64
C ILE A 20 -0.10 17.02 -0.60
N ARG A 21 0.51 16.94 0.58
CA ARG A 21 1.89 17.34 0.83
C ARG A 21 2.54 16.38 1.82
N ARG A 22 3.87 16.26 1.77
CA ARG A 22 4.63 15.47 2.75
C ARG A 22 4.42 16.07 4.14
N SER A 23 4.12 15.23 5.13
CA SER A 23 4.09 15.61 6.53
C SER A 23 5.50 15.92 7.05
N ASP A 24 5.62 16.90 7.94
CA ASP A 24 6.87 17.19 8.66
C ASP A 24 7.19 16.14 9.73
N HIS A 25 6.22 15.28 10.05
CA HIS A 25 6.35 14.20 11.02
C HIS A 25 6.33 12.84 10.30
N PRO A 26 7.49 12.23 10.01
CA PRO A 26 7.54 10.91 9.40
C PRO A 26 7.13 9.83 10.40
N VAL A 27 6.48 8.78 9.90
CA VAL A 27 6.20 7.57 10.68
C VAL A 27 7.51 6.85 11.00
N ARG A 28 7.67 6.44 12.25
CA ARG A 28 8.81 5.63 12.72
C ARG A 28 8.43 4.15 12.70
N PHE A 29 8.89 3.42 11.69
CA PHE A 29 8.68 1.98 11.59
C PHE A 29 9.72 1.21 12.42
N VAL A 30 9.25 0.25 13.22
CA VAL A 30 10.12 -0.74 13.87
C VAL A 30 10.29 -1.94 12.94
N ARG A 31 11.54 -2.28 12.61
CA ARG A 31 11.87 -3.48 11.83
C ARG A 31 12.45 -4.53 12.77
N LEU A 32 11.79 -5.69 12.85
CA LEU A 32 12.22 -6.79 13.73
C LEU A 32 13.36 -7.61 13.10
N ALA A 33 13.50 -7.57 11.78
CA ALA A 33 14.55 -8.23 11.03
C ALA A 33 14.82 -7.47 9.73
N ASP A 34 16.01 -7.63 9.17
CA ASP A 34 16.39 -7.12 7.86
C ASP A 34 15.70 -7.96 6.78
N HIS A 35 14.44 -7.63 6.50
CA HIS A 35 13.74 -8.18 5.34
C HIS A 35 13.87 -7.18 4.21
N GLU A 36 14.47 -7.62 3.11
CA GLU A 36 14.49 -6.85 1.88
C GLU A 36 13.05 -6.56 1.44
N PHE A 37 12.77 -5.32 1.04
CA PHE A 37 11.43 -4.90 0.61
C PHE A 37 10.85 -5.86 -0.45
N PHE A 38 11.69 -6.34 -1.36
CA PHE A 38 11.32 -7.29 -2.42
C PHE A 38 11.08 -8.72 -1.89
N GLN A 39 11.74 -9.11 -0.80
CA GLN A 39 11.40 -10.20 0.12
C GLN A 39 9.89 -10.24 0.39
N VAL A 40 9.45 -9.21 1.11
CA VAL A 40 8.07 -9.06 1.60
C VAL A 40 7.10 -8.93 0.43
N LEU A 41 7.44 -8.13 -0.58
CA LEU A 41 6.58 -7.89 -1.73
C LEU A 41 6.28 -9.17 -2.51
N ARG A 42 7.31 -9.98 -2.83
CA ARG A 42 7.12 -11.25 -3.55
C ARG A 42 6.22 -12.20 -2.77
N ASN A 43 6.48 -12.36 -1.48
CA ASN A 43 5.71 -13.26 -0.64
C ASN A 43 4.25 -12.83 -0.52
N LYS A 44 4.00 -11.53 -0.33
CA LYS A 44 2.63 -11.00 -0.20
C LYS A 44 1.82 -11.10 -1.49
N LEU A 45 2.46 -10.93 -2.64
CA LEU A 45 1.76 -10.94 -3.93
C LEU A 45 1.84 -12.29 -4.66
N GLY A 46 2.57 -13.27 -4.13
CA GLY A 46 2.86 -14.53 -4.83
C GLY A 46 3.65 -14.33 -6.12
N TRP A 47 4.44 -13.24 -6.23
CA TRP A 47 5.11 -12.87 -7.47
C TRP A 47 6.26 -13.83 -7.79
N GLY A 48 6.18 -14.47 -8.96
CA GLY A 48 7.16 -15.47 -9.41
C GLY A 48 6.78 -16.91 -9.08
N LEU A 49 5.65 -17.14 -8.40
CA LEU A 49 5.04 -18.47 -8.30
C LEU A 49 4.18 -18.72 -9.55
N PRO A 50 3.99 -20.00 -9.95
CA PRO A 50 2.99 -20.35 -10.95
C PRO A 50 1.65 -19.74 -10.53
N HIS A 51 1.09 -18.89 -11.38
CA HIS A 51 -0.19 -18.28 -11.08
C HIS A 51 -1.25 -19.39 -10.98
N ILE A 52 -1.81 -19.59 -9.78
CA ILE A 52 -2.81 -20.65 -9.52
C ILE A 52 -4.02 -20.55 -10.47
N ALA A 53 -4.33 -19.34 -10.95
CA ALA A 53 -5.43 -19.08 -11.87
C ALA A 53 -5.10 -19.31 -13.37
N LYS A 54 -3.85 -19.61 -13.72
CA LYS A 54 -3.44 -19.83 -15.12
C LYS A 54 -2.82 -21.22 -15.22
N PRO A 55 -3.46 -22.19 -15.89
CA PRO A 55 -2.87 -23.51 -16.07
C PRO A 55 -1.54 -23.37 -16.80
N GLU A 56 -0.54 -24.15 -16.38
CA GLU A 56 0.74 -24.23 -17.08
C GLU A 56 0.46 -24.68 -18.53
N ARG A 57 1.07 -24.01 -19.49
CA ARG A 57 1.02 -24.48 -20.88
C ARG A 57 1.90 -25.73 -20.95
N GLU A 58 1.29 -26.88 -21.18
CA GLU A 58 1.99 -28.06 -21.73
C GLU A 58 2.71 -27.72 -23.03
#